data_AF-A0AAV4XCV5-F1
#
_entry.id   AF-A0AAV4XCV5-F1
#
_cell.length_a   1.000
_cell.length_b   1.000
_cell.length_c   1.000
_cell.angle_alpha   90.00
_cell.angle_beta   90.00
_cell.angle_gamma   90.00
#
_symmetry.space_group_name_H-M   'P 1'
#
loop_
_entity.id
_entity.type
_entity.pdbx_description
1 polymer ?
#
loop_
_entity_poly.entity_id
_entity_poly.type
_entity_poly.pdbx_seq_one_letter_code
_entity_poly.pdbx_strand_id
1 'polypeptide(L)' 'MIKIILLLFVGVGVASAIVCTKDTCSMVRCDNSKCEEGETRVENGGFCGCCPLCVTFLEEGESCSIPFPL' A
#
# COMPACT_ATOMS: atom_id res chain seq x y z
N MET A 1 14.68 31.72 -18.73
CA MET A 1 14.06 31.59 -17.39
C MET A 1 12.77 30.76 -17.43
N ILE A 2 11.76 31.13 -18.25
CA ILE A 2 10.49 30.38 -18.42
C ILE A 2 10.67 28.87 -18.74
N LYS A 3 11.66 28.53 -19.57
CA LYS A 3 11.93 27.14 -19.99
C LYS A 3 12.38 26.22 -18.84
N ILE A 4 13.05 26.78 -17.82
CA ILE A 4 13.50 26.05 -16.62
C ILE A 4 12.33 25.84 -15.65
N ILE A 5 11.45 26.84 -15.54
CA ILE A 5 10.23 26.77 -14.74
C ILE A 5 9.32 25.64 -15.26
N LEU A 6 9.14 25.53 -16.58
CA LEU A 6 8.34 24.45 -17.18
C LEU A 6 8.91 23.06 -16.87
N LEU A 7 10.24 22.88 -16.87
CA LEU A 7 10.88 21.60 -16.53
C LEU A 7 10.67 21.20 -15.06
N LEU A 8 10.61 22.17 -14.13
CA LEU A 8 10.36 21.92 -12.72
C LEU A 8 8.92 21.45 -12.46
N PHE A 9 7.93 21.97 -13.19
CA PHE A 9 6.52 21.55 -13.04
C PHE A 9 6.25 20.13 -13.57
N VAL A 10 7.02 19.64 -14.55
CA VAL A 10 6.90 18.24 -15.03
C VAL A 10 7.48 17.24 -14.01
N GLY A 11 8.42 17.67 -13.15
CA GLY A 11 9.03 16.83 -12.13
C GLY A 11 8.16 16.57 -10.90
N VAL A 12 7.10 17.36 -10.67
CA VAL A 12 6.15 17.17 -9.56
C VAL A 12 5.04 16.21 -9.99
N GLY A 13 5.45 15.03 -10.45
CA GLY A 13 4.54 13.93 -10.78
C GLY A 13 4.15 13.16 -9.54
N VAL A 14 2.93 13.41 -9.04
CA VAL A 14 2.05 12.49 -8.29
C VAL A 14 2.70 11.63 -7.20
N ALA A 15 3.23 12.25 -6.15
CA ALA A 15 3.20 11.62 -4.83
C ALA A 15 1.79 11.77 -4.25
N SER A 16 0.85 10.95 -4.73
CA SER A 16 -0.49 10.85 -4.15
C SER A 16 -0.38 10.18 -2.78
N ALA A 17 -0.14 10.96 -1.72
CA ALA A 17 -0.17 10.44 -0.36
C ALA A 17 -1.63 10.14 0.01
N ILE A 18 -2.03 8.87 -0.09
CA ILE A 18 -3.33 8.42 0.42
C ILE A 18 -3.27 8.56 1.96
N VAL A 19 -4.03 9.52 2.49
CA VAL A 19 -4.13 9.73 3.95
C VAL A 19 -5.24 8.84 4.50
N CYS A 20 -4.87 7.89 5.35
CA CYS A 20 -5.82 7.10 6.12
C CYS A 20 -6.42 7.96 7.25
N THR A 21 -7.71 8.29 7.15
CA THR A 21 -8.46 8.99 8.19
C THR A 21 -9.16 7.98 9.09
N LYS A 22 -9.71 8.46 10.22
CA LYS A 22 -10.45 7.60 11.15
C LYS A 22 -11.65 6.91 10.49
N ASP A 23 -12.23 7.54 9.47
CA ASP A 23 -13.42 7.04 8.79
C ASP A 23 -13.08 6.13 7.60
N THR A 24 -11.80 5.99 7.22
CA THR A 24 -11.40 5.22 6.03
C THR A 24 -11.91 3.77 6.08
N CYS A 25 -11.84 3.11 7.24
CA CYS A 25 -12.27 1.72 7.36
C CYS A 25 -13.78 1.52 7.27
N SER A 26 -14.59 2.57 7.42
CA SER A 26 -16.06 2.46 7.31
C SER A 26 -16.52 2.05 5.91
N MET A 27 -15.70 2.33 4.89
CA MET A 27 -15.98 2.01 3.48
C MET A 27 -15.32 0.70 3.03
N VAL A 28 -14.48 0.08 3.87
CA VAL A 28 -13.72 -1.12 3.53
C VAL A 28 -14.50 -2.37 3.93
N ARG A 29 -14.54 -3.36 3.04
CA ARG A 29 -15.08 -4.70 3.31
C ARG A 29 -13.91 -5.67 3.40
N CYS A 30 -13.66 -6.24 4.58
CA CYS A 30 -12.60 -7.20 4.77
C CYS A 30 -13.02 -8.59 4.29
N ASP A 31 -12.11 -9.25 3.59
CA ASP A 31 -12.22 -10.69 3.38
C ASP A 31 -11.77 -11.43 4.65
N ASN A 32 -12.54 -12.46 5.02
CA ASN A 32 -12.26 -13.32 6.17
C ASN A 32 -11.87 -14.74 5.73
N SER A 33 -11.51 -14.91 4.46
CA SER A 33 -10.90 -16.13 3.95
C SER A 33 -9.67 -16.52 4.79
N LYS A 34 -9.43 -17.84 4.85
CA LYS A 34 -8.22 -18.38 5.45
C LYS A 34 -7.06 -18.15 4.50
N CYS A 35 -5.90 -17.79 5.05
CA CYS A 35 -4.68 -17.70 4.27
C CYS A 35 -4.30 -19.06 3.68
N GLU A 36 -3.60 -19.03 2.56
CA GLU A 36 -3.12 -20.24 1.89
C GLU A 36 -2.01 -20.91 2.71
N GLU A 37 -1.68 -22.15 2.34
CA GLU A 37 -0.61 -22.89 3.01
C GLU A 37 0.74 -22.17 2.83
N GLY A 38 1.42 -21.87 3.95
CA GLY A 38 2.69 -21.13 3.95
C GLY A 38 2.54 -19.62 4.18
N GLU A 39 1.33 -19.08 4.15
CA GLU A 39 1.06 -17.68 4.49
C GLU A 39 0.76 -17.50 5.97
N THR A 40 1.12 -16.34 6.51
CA THR A 40 0.77 -15.93 7.87
C THR A 40 -0.28 -14.84 7.85
N ARG A 41 -1.35 -15.01 8.64
CA ARG A 41 -2.35 -13.96 8.85
C ARG A 41 -1.79 -12.88 9.79
N VAL A 42 -1.70 -11.66 9.29
CA VAL A 42 -1.32 -10.47 10.06
C VAL A 42 -2.56 -9.60 10.25
N GLU A 43 -2.94 -9.41 11.51
CA GLU A 43 -4.02 -8.50 11.86
C GLU A 43 -3.63 -7.06 11.53
N ASN A 44 -4.57 -6.29 10.97
CA ASN A 44 -4.36 -4.91 10.50
C ASN A 44 -3.23 -4.75 9.46
N GLY A 45 -2.92 -5.78 8.67
CA GLY A 45 -1.90 -5.71 7.62
C GLY A 45 -2.39 -5.11 6.29
N GLY A 46 -3.70 -5.00 6.09
CA GLY A 46 -4.32 -4.55 4.84
C GLY A 46 -4.35 -3.03 4.66
N PHE A 47 -5.08 -2.57 3.64
CA PHE A 47 -5.22 -1.15 3.32
C PHE A 47 -5.60 -0.31 4.55
N CYS A 48 -4.80 0.72 4.85
CA CYS A 48 -4.95 1.60 6.01
C CYS A 48 -5.05 0.89 7.37
N GLY A 49 -4.60 -0.37 7.46
CA GLY A 49 -4.73 -1.19 8.65
C GLY A 49 -6.16 -1.62 8.97
N CYS A 50 -7.09 -1.51 8.00
CA CYS A 50 -8.51 -1.80 8.24
C CYS A 50 -8.83 -3.29 8.32
N CYS A 51 -8.02 -4.12 7.66
CA CYS A 51 -8.29 -5.54 7.51
C CYS A 51 -7.05 -6.37 7.83
N PRO A 52 -7.25 -7.64 8.23
CA PRO A 52 -6.18 -8.61 8.23
C PRO A 52 -5.68 -8.86 6.80
N LEU A 53 -4.41 -9.25 6.68
CA LEU A 53 -3.76 -9.57 5.43
C LEU A 53 -2.97 -10.87 5.58
N CYS A 54 -2.99 -11.71 4.55
CA CYS A 54 -2.12 -12.87 4.46
C CYS A 54 -0.79 -12.45 3.83
N VAL A 55 0.31 -12.74 4.50
CA VAL A 55 1.65 -12.36 4.04
C VAL A 55 2.60 -13.54 4.09
N THR A 56 3.57 -13.50 3.18
CA THR A 56 4.75 -14.35 3.21
C THR A 56 5.89 -13.55 3.81
N PHE A 57 6.54 -14.08 4.85
CA PHE A 57 7.73 -13.46 5.39
C PHE A 57 8.92 -13.75 4.48
N LEU A 58 9.62 -12.69 4.12
CA LEU A 58 10.83 -12.76 3.31
C LEU A 58 12.06 -12.85 4.21
N GLU A 59 13.09 -13.54 3.73
CA GLU A 59 14.41 -13.57 4.35
C GLU A 59 15.20 -12.29 4.02
N GLU A 60 16.27 -12.06 4.79
CA GLU A 60 17.15 -10.91 4.56
C GLU A 60 17.79 -11.00 3.16
N GLY A 61 17.67 -9.93 2.38
CA GLY A 61 18.19 -9.85 1.02
C GLY A 61 17.21 -10.25 -0.08
N GLU A 62 16.03 -10.76 0.26
CA GLU A 62 14.97 -11.00 -0.71
C GLU A 62 14.30 -9.70 -1.19
N SER A 63 13.78 -9.71 -2.42
CA SER A 63 13.13 -8.55 -3.01
C SER A 63 11.68 -8.43 -2.54
N CYS A 64 11.32 -7.28 -1.99
CA CYS A 64 9.93 -6.96 -1.66
C CYS A 64 9.13 -6.73 -2.95
N SER A 65 8.15 -7.60 -3.23
CA SER A 65 7.09 -7.29 -4.18
C SER A 65 6.09 -6.36 -3.50
N ILE A 66 6.12 -5.07 -3.82
CA ILE A 66 5.10 -4.11 -3.35
C ILE A 66 3.79 -4.40 -4.10
N PRO A 67 2.73 -4.89 -3.44
CA PRO A 67 1.50 -5.23 -4.10
C PRO A 67 0.56 -4.02 -4.00
N PHE A 68 0.89 -2.89 -4.63
CA PHE A 68 -0.13 -1.87 -4.91
C PHE A 68 0.18 -1.15 -6.22
N PRO A 69 -0.77 -1.14 -7.19
CA PRO A 69 -0.73 -0.22 -8.30
C PRO A 69 -1.07 1.18 -7.79
N LEU A 70 -0.37 2.18 -8.29
CA LEU A 70 -0.89 3.55 -8.33
C LEU A 70 -2.13 3.60 -9.21
#